data_AF-A0A1I0L5C4-F1
#
_entry.id   AF-A0A1I0L5C4-F1
#
_cell.length_a   1.000
_cell.length_b   1.000
_cell.length_c   1.000
_cell.angle_alpha   90.00
_cell.angle_beta   90.00
_cell.angle_gamma   90.00
#
_symmetry.space_group_name_H-M   'P 1'
#
loop_
_entity.id
_entity.type
_entity.pdbx_description
1 polymer ?
#
loop_
_entity_poly.entity_id
_entity_poly.type
_entity_poly.pdbx_seq_one_letter_code
_entity_poly.pdbx_strand_id
1 'polypeptide(L)'
;MDERVRAGDADRACALADEGLRQAVSVMNAGGLLHFDAHFENVLTDGRRFYLTDFGQAVSSRFDLSEEERAFYRRHLTFDRTYTLTYMLNWLAGAFHGADWQGRRALVRGWAAGERPVGVPGGVAALLSRHSPLGAVLNDFYHELQSQSRKTPYPLEEIRQVAGRHSLPLE
;
A
#
# COMPACT_ATOMS: atom_id res chain seq x y z
N MET A 1 -9.15 12.06 -3.92
CA MET A 1 -9.96 11.05 -3.20
C MET A 1 -10.89 11.70 -2.18
N ASP A 2 -10.41 12.67 -1.39
CA ASP A 2 -11.20 13.44 -0.41
C ASP A 2 -12.56 13.95 -0.90
N GLU A 3 -12.59 14.63 -2.05
CA GLU A 3 -13.81 15.21 -2.59
C GLU A 3 -14.88 14.16 -2.92
N ARG A 4 -14.46 13.00 -3.44
CA ARG A 4 -15.36 11.90 -3.81
C ARG A 4 -15.91 11.16 -2.58
N VAL A 5 -15.09 11.01 -1.54
CA VAL A 5 -15.53 10.45 -0.26
C VAL A 5 -16.57 11.36 0.39
N ARG A 6 -16.33 12.68 0.41
CA ARG A 6 -17.30 13.66 0.94
C ARG A 6 -18.59 13.74 0.10
N ALA A 7 -18.50 13.47 -1.20
CA ALA A 7 -19.65 13.43 -2.11
C ALA A 7 -20.47 12.13 -2.05
N GLY A 8 -20.11 11.18 -1.19
CA GLY A 8 -20.85 9.92 -1.03
C GLY A 8 -20.54 8.84 -2.07
N ASP A 9 -19.51 9.02 -2.91
CA ASP A 9 -19.10 8.08 -3.97
C ASP A 9 -17.84 7.27 -3.56
N ALA A 10 -17.69 7.02 -2.26
CA ALA A 10 -16.47 6.42 -1.71
C ALA A 10 -16.21 4.99 -2.22
N ASP A 11 -17.26 4.17 -2.37
CA ASP A 11 -17.13 2.78 -2.84
C ASP A 11 -16.50 2.73 -4.24
N ARG A 12 -17.06 3.50 -5.17
CA ARG A 12 -16.56 3.57 -6.55
C ARG A 12 -15.16 4.17 -6.60
N ALA A 13 -14.91 5.24 -5.86
CA ALA A 13 -13.61 5.90 -5.82
C ALA A 13 -12.51 4.98 -5.28
N CYS A 14 -12.78 4.22 -4.21
CA CYS A 14 -11.83 3.29 -3.63
C CYS A 14 -11.58 2.09 -4.55
N ALA A 15 -12.62 1.55 -5.19
CA ALA A 15 -12.46 0.47 -6.16
C ALA A 15 -11.61 0.92 -7.37
N LEU A 16 -11.85 2.13 -7.89
CA LEU A 16 -11.06 2.72 -8.97
C LEU A 16 -9.60 2.94 -8.53
N ALA A 17 -9.38 3.44 -7.32
CA ALA A 17 -8.05 3.68 -6.78
C ALA A 17 -7.26 2.39 -6.57
N ASP A 18 -7.84 1.34 -5.96
CA ASP A 18 -7.16 0.06 -5.75
C ASP A 18 -6.72 -0.55 -7.08
N GLU A 19 -7.63 -0.61 -8.06
CA GLU A 19 -7.32 -1.20 -9.36
C GLU A 19 -6.33 -0.33 -10.16
N GLY A 20 -6.52 0.98 -10.16
CA GLY A 20 -5.63 1.92 -10.87
C GLY A 20 -4.20 1.91 -10.32
N LEU A 21 -4.05 1.94 -9.00
CA LEU A 21 -2.74 1.84 -8.34
C LEU A 21 -2.09 0.48 -8.61
N ARG A 22 -2.86 -0.61 -8.52
CA ARG A 22 -2.36 -1.95 -8.84
C ARG A 22 -1.83 -2.00 -10.27
N GLN A 23 -2.61 -1.56 -11.26
CA GLN A 23 -2.17 -1.56 -12.66
C GLN A 23 -0.92 -0.70 -12.89
N ALA A 24 -0.89 0.53 -12.35
CA ALA A 24 0.24 1.44 -12.52
C ALA A 24 1.54 0.88 -11.93
N VAL A 25 1.47 0.34 -10.71
CA VAL A 25 2.60 -0.32 -10.05
C VAL A 25 3.02 -1.58 -10.80
N SER A 26 2.07 -2.41 -11.24
CA SER A 26 2.36 -3.64 -11.98
C SER A 26 3.17 -3.38 -13.25
N VAL A 27 2.72 -2.42 -14.05
CA VAL A 27 3.39 -2.03 -15.30
C VAL A 27 4.80 -1.48 -15.03
N MET A 28 4.94 -0.65 -14.00
CA MET A 28 6.24 -0.10 -13.60
C MET A 28 7.21 -1.19 -13.15
N ASN A 29 6.77 -2.07 -12.24
CA ASN A 29 7.58 -3.16 -11.70
C ASN A 29 7.98 -4.16 -12.79
N ALA A 30 7.06 -4.52 -13.69
CA ALA A 30 7.34 -5.35 -14.85
C ALA A 30 8.37 -4.71 -15.81
N GLY A 31 8.41 -3.37 -15.85
CA GLY A 31 9.44 -2.61 -16.56
C GLY A 31 10.83 -2.68 -15.90
N GLY A 32 10.95 -3.25 -14.71
CA GLY A 32 12.18 -3.34 -13.96
C GLY A 32 12.49 -2.08 -13.14
N LEU A 33 11.47 -1.33 -12.74
CA LEU A 33 11.56 -0.07 -11.99
C LEU A 33 10.74 -0.19 -10.70
N LEU A 34 11.32 0.20 -9.56
CA LEU A 34 10.64 0.35 -8.27
C LEU A 34 10.67 1.83 -7.86
N HIS A 35 9.58 2.35 -7.32
CA HIS A 35 9.42 3.79 -7.04
C HIS A 35 9.86 4.20 -5.64
N PHE A 36 9.57 3.37 -4.64
CA PHE A 36 9.82 3.58 -3.21
C PHE A 36 9.07 4.73 -2.52
N ASP A 37 8.23 5.49 -3.26
CA ASP A 37 7.54 6.67 -2.71
C ASP A 37 6.19 6.95 -3.41
N ALA A 38 5.48 5.88 -3.78
CA ALA A 38 4.23 5.96 -4.54
C ALA A 38 3.01 6.31 -3.66
N HIS A 39 3.08 7.40 -2.88
CA HIS A 39 1.95 7.90 -2.09
C HIS A 39 0.99 8.74 -2.96
N PHE A 40 -0.20 9.07 -2.45
CA PHE A 40 -1.24 9.74 -3.26
C PHE A 40 -0.82 11.08 -3.86
N GLU A 41 0.07 11.84 -3.24
CA GLU A 41 0.58 13.09 -3.81
C GLU A 41 1.52 12.87 -5.01
N ASN A 42 2.08 11.67 -5.16
CA ASN A 42 2.93 11.24 -6.28
C ASN A 42 2.14 10.43 -7.32
N VAL A 43 0.80 10.50 -7.25
CA VAL A 43 -0.11 9.78 -8.14
C VAL A 43 -1.08 10.78 -8.77
N LEU A 44 -1.03 10.87 -10.09
CA LEU A 44 -1.98 11.68 -10.87
C LEU A 44 -3.01 10.78 -11.55
N THR A 45 -4.21 11.30 -11.78
CA THR A 45 -5.23 10.59 -12.55
C THR A 45 -6.08 11.54 -13.38
N ASP A 46 -6.42 11.08 -14.59
CA ASP A 46 -7.42 11.72 -15.47
C ASP A 46 -8.85 11.16 -15.24
N GLY A 47 -9.04 10.35 -14.19
CA GLY A 47 -10.28 9.64 -13.89
C GLY A 47 -10.42 8.30 -14.61
N ARG A 48 -9.47 7.93 -15.48
CA ARG A 48 -9.44 6.65 -16.20
C ARG A 48 -8.15 5.88 -15.98
N ARG A 49 -7.02 6.58 -15.94
CA ARG A 49 -5.68 6.02 -15.75
C ARG A 49 -4.99 6.67 -14.57
N PHE A 50 -4.03 5.96 -14.01
CA PHE A 50 -3.19 6.41 -12.91
C PHE A 50 -1.77 6.55 -13.42
N TYR A 51 -1.13 7.66 -13.08
CA TYR A 51 0.22 8.02 -13.51
C TYR A 51 1.06 8.23 -12.25
N LEU A 52 2.20 7.53 -12.18
CA LEU A 52 3.18 7.72 -11.11
C LEU A 52 4.14 8.85 -11.49
N THR A 53 4.45 9.71 -10.53
CA THR A 53 5.32 10.87 -10.69
C THR A 53 6.33 10.95 -9.56
N ASP A 54 7.35 11.78 -9.72
CA ASP A 54 8.45 11.94 -8.75
C ASP A 54 9.25 10.65 -8.50
N PHE A 55 10.07 10.31 -9.49
CA PHE A 55 10.95 9.14 -9.44
C PHE A 55 12.27 9.41 -8.69
N GLY A 56 12.33 10.43 -7.82
CA GLY A 56 13.55 10.82 -7.11
C GLY A 56 14.15 9.72 -6.21
N GLN A 57 13.34 8.76 -5.78
CA GLN A 57 13.75 7.61 -4.95
C GLN A 57 13.76 6.27 -5.72
N ALA A 58 13.51 6.30 -7.03
CA ALA A 58 13.29 5.10 -7.80
C ALA A 58 14.59 4.32 -8.09
N VAL A 59 14.51 2.99 -8.12
CA VAL A 59 15.61 2.09 -8.47
C VAL A 59 15.23 1.27 -9.69
N SER A 60 16.08 1.28 -10.73
CA SER A 60 15.88 0.45 -11.91
C SER A 60 16.94 -0.63 -12.05
N SER A 61 16.49 -1.85 -12.32
CA SER A 61 17.33 -3.00 -12.69
C SER A 61 18.06 -2.84 -14.02
N ARG A 62 17.76 -1.80 -14.80
CA ARG A 62 18.40 -1.50 -16.09
C ARG A 62 19.69 -0.68 -15.95
N PHE A 63 19.98 -0.14 -14.76
CA PHE A 63 21.24 0.53 -14.47
C PHE A 63 22.31 -0.47 -14.00
N ASP A 64 23.55 0.00 -13.96
CA ASP A 64 24.67 -0.77 -13.40
C ASP A 64 24.62 -0.74 -11.87
N LEU A 65 23.88 -1.71 -11.31
CA LEU A 65 23.71 -1.87 -9.86
C LEU A 65 24.85 -2.70 -9.24
N SER A 66 25.32 -2.28 -8.07
CA SER A 66 26.19 -3.10 -7.22
C SER A 66 25.51 -4.41 -6.80
N GLU A 67 26.27 -5.33 -6.21
CA GLU A 67 25.68 -6.57 -5.69
C GLU A 67 24.65 -6.29 -4.57
N GLU A 68 24.97 -5.35 -3.69
CA GLU A 68 24.11 -4.92 -2.59
C GLU A 68 22.83 -4.26 -3.11
N GLU A 69 22.94 -3.37 -4.10
CA GLU A 69 21.79 -2.70 -4.73
C GLU A 69 20.88 -3.70 -5.45
N ARG A 70 21.46 -4.69 -6.14
CA ARG A 70 20.71 -5.76 -6.78
C ARG A 70 20.02 -6.66 -5.76
N ALA A 71 20.67 -6.96 -4.64
CA ALA A 71 20.06 -7.70 -3.53
C ALA A 71 18.93 -6.91 -2.88
N PHE A 72 19.10 -5.59 -2.70
CA PHE A 72 18.07 -4.67 -2.23
C PHE A 72 16.88 -4.66 -3.19
N TYR A 73 17.10 -4.43 -4.48
CA TYR A 73 16.06 -4.44 -5.51
C TYR A 73 15.24 -5.74 -5.48
N ARG A 74 15.89 -6.91 -5.51
CA ARG A 74 15.20 -8.22 -5.46
C ARG A 74 14.38 -8.41 -4.19
N ARG A 75 14.88 -7.91 -3.05
CA ARG A 75 14.17 -8.01 -1.77
C ARG A 75 12.92 -7.12 -1.71
N HIS A 76 12.87 -6.05 -2.51
CA HIS A 76 11.82 -5.03 -2.44
C HIS A 76 10.87 -5.03 -3.65
N LEU A 77 10.84 -6.09 -4.46
CA LEU A 77 9.94 -6.20 -5.62
C LEU A 77 8.46 -6.03 -5.27
N THR A 78 8.08 -6.30 -4.03
CA THR A 78 6.71 -6.17 -3.52
C THR A 78 6.43 -4.81 -2.87
N PHE A 79 7.45 -3.96 -2.74
CA PHE A 79 7.40 -2.75 -1.92
C PHE A 79 6.31 -1.81 -2.39
N ASP A 80 6.33 -1.36 -3.65
CA ASP A 80 5.39 -0.35 -4.15
C ASP A 80 3.93 -0.82 -4.06
N ARG A 81 3.66 -2.10 -4.33
CA ARG A 81 2.30 -2.65 -4.21
C ARG A 81 1.82 -2.67 -2.76
N THR A 82 2.66 -3.17 -1.86
CA THR A 82 2.32 -3.20 -0.42
C THR A 82 2.22 -1.79 0.16
N TYR A 83 3.07 -0.87 -0.28
CA TYR A 83 3.10 0.52 0.16
C TYR A 83 1.83 1.26 -0.25
N THR A 84 1.48 1.27 -1.54
CA THR A 84 0.28 1.94 -2.06
C THR A 84 -1.01 1.45 -1.39
N LEU A 85 -1.13 0.13 -1.22
CA LEU A 85 -2.26 -0.50 -0.55
C LEU A 85 -2.32 -0.11 0.94
N THR A 86 -1.20 -0.20 1.65
CA THR A 86 -1.15 0.16 3.08
C THR A 86 -1.40 1.65 3.30
N TYR A 87 -0.89 2.49 2.42
CA TYR A 87 -1.15 3.92 2.42
C TYR A 87 -2.66 4.18 2.28
N MET A 88 -3.33 3.53 1.33
CA MET A 88 -4.77 3.64 1.14
C MET A 88 -5.57 3.20 2.37
N LEU A 89 -5.22 2.07 3.00
CA LEU A 89 -5.87 1.59 4.22
C LEU A 89 -5.76 2.59 5.38
N ASN A 90 -4.55 3.10 5.62
CA ASN A 90 -4.32 4.08 6.69
C ASN A 90 -5.01 5.42 6.39
N TRP A 91 -5.04 5.83 5.12
CA TRP A 91 -5.78 7.02 4.70
C TRP A 91 -7.28 6.86 4.96
N LEU A 92 -7.88 5.72 4.59
CA LEU A 92 -9.30 5.43 4.84
C LEU A 92 -9.61 5.37 6.34
N ALA A 93 -8.74 4.74 7.14
CA ALA A 93 -8.86 4.72 8.58
C ALA A 93 -8.87 6.14 9.18
N GLY A 94 -7.97 7.02 8.72
CA GLY A 94 -7.97 8.42 9.11
C GLY A 94 -9.21 9.18 8.65
N ALA A 95 -9.61 9.01 7.39
CA ALA A 95 -10.71 9.76 6.77
C ALA A 95 -12.07 9.43 7.39
N PHE A 96 -12.34 8.16 7.71
CA PHE A 96 -13.64 7.73 8.24
C PHE A 96 -13.72 7.68 9.77
N HIS A 97 -12.58 7.44 10.46
CA HIS A 97 -12.58 7.28 11.91
C HIS A 97 -11.87 8.43 12.65
N GLY A 98 -11.32 9.42 11.92
CA GLY A 98 -10.54 10.50 12.53
C GLY A 98 -9.28 10.01 13.26
N ALA A 99 -8.83 8.79 12.94
CA ALA A 99 -7.75 8.12 13.67
C ALA A 99 -6.40 8.78 13.38
N ASP A 100 -5.60 8.95 14.42
CA ASP A 100 -4.18 9.26 14.33
C ASP A 100 -3.37 8.03 13.92
N TRP A 101 -2.04 8.13 13.90
CA TRP A 101 -1.18 7.01 13.47
C TRP A 101 -1.41 5.74 14.31
N GLN A 102 -1.44 5.86 15.63
CA GLN A 102 -1.64 4.73 16.54
C GLN A 102 -3.03 4.12 16.35
N GLY A 103 -4.06 4.95 16.24
CA GLY A 103 -5.43 4.53 15.98
C GLY A 103 -5.59 3.81 14.63
N ARG A 104 -4.98 4.34 13.55
CA ARG A 104 -4.99 3.71 12.22
C ARG A 104 -4.37 2.32 12.27
N ARG A 105 -3.22 2.19 12.93
CA ARG A 105 -2.54 0.90 13.09
C ARG A 105 -3.38 -0.09 13.91
N ALA A 106 -4.03 0.36 14.98
CA ALA A 106 -4.92 -0.48 15.76
C ALA A 106 -6.13 -0.97 14.94
N LEU A 107 -6.76 -0.07 14.18
CA LEU A 107 -7.88 -0.41 13.29
C LEU A 107 -7.47 -1.44 12.23
N VAL A 108 -6.36 -1.20 11.51
CA VAL A 108 -5.88 -2.13 10.48
C VAL A 108 -5.55 -3.50 11.07
N ARG A 109 -4.97 -3.57 12.27
CA ARG A 109 -4.75 -4.84 12.97
C ARG A 109 -6.06 -5.54 13.36
N GLY A 110 -7.05 -4.82 13.86
CA GLY A 110 -8.38 -5.37 14.16
C GLY A 110 -9.05 -5.94 12.92
N TRP A 111 -9.04 -5.20 11.81
CA TRP A 111 -9.59 -5.66 10.53
C TRP A 111 -8.85 -6.87 9.96
N ALA A 112 -7.52 -6.92 10.11
CA ALA A 112 -6.72 -8.08 9.76
C ALA A 112 -7.07 -9.33 10.60
N ALA A 113 -7.49 -9.14 11.86
CA ALA A 113 -7.95 -10.19 12.76
C ALA A 113 -9.42 -10.62 12.52
N GLY A 114 -10.11 -9.99 11.56
CA GLY A 114 -11.49 -10.33 11.19
C GLY A 114 -12.56 -9.42 11.79
N GLU A 115 -12.17 -8.35 12.50
CA GLU A 115 -13.14 -7.33 12.91
C GLU A 115 -13.74 -6.64 11.68
N ARG A 116 -15.06 -6.44 11.69
CA ARG A 116 -15.74 -5.78 10.57
C ARG A 116 -15.54 -4.26 10.65
N PRO A 117 -15.06 -3.59 9.58
CA PRO A 117 -15.07 -2.14 9.51
C PRO A 117 -16.50 -1.60 9.61
N VAL A 118 -16.74 -0.69 10.54
CA VAL A 118 -18.05 -0.07 10.81
C VAL A 118 -18.00 1.43 10.53
N GLY A 119 -19.14 2.06 10.25
CA GLY A 119 -19.18 3.51 9.96
C GLY A 119 -18.58 3.90 8.61
N VAL A 120 -18.37 2.93 7.73
CA VAL A 120 -17.88 3.13 6.36
C VAL A 120 -18.85 2.52 5.34
N PRO A 121 -18.85 3.01 4.08
CA PRO A 121 -19.59 2.39 2.98
C PRO A 121 -19.23 0.91 2.76
N GLY A 122 -20.16 0.13 2.21
CA GLY A 122 -20.05 -1.32 2.17
C GLY A 122 -18.89 -1.85 1.32
N GLY A 123 -18.65 -1.23 0.16
CA GLY A 123 -17.49 -1.54 -0.68
C GLY A 123 -16.17 -1.18 0.00
N VAL A 124 -16.12 -0.03 0.69
CA VAL A 124 -14.97 0.37 1.51
C VAL A 124 -14.72 -0.65 2.63
N ALA A 125 -15.74 -1.09 3.36
CA ALA A 125 -15.59 -2.13 4.38
C ALA A 125 -15.02 -3.43 3.81
N ALA A 126 -15.53 -3.89 2.67
CA ALA A 126 -15.04 -5.09 2.01
C ALA A 126 -13.57 -4.97 1.60
N LEU A 127 -13.19 -3.81 1.05
CA LEU A 127 -11.81 -3.50 0.68
C LEU A 127 -10.88 -3.50 1.90
N LEU A 128 -11.27 -2.81 2.97
CA LEU A 128 -10.52 -2.73 4.22
C LEU A 128 -10.30 -4.13 4.78
N SER A 129 -11.36 -4.93 4.94
CA SER A 129 -11.25 -6.30 5.45
C SER A 129 -10.35 -7.18 4.58
N ARG A 130 -10.45 -7.07 3.25
CA ARG A 130 -9.67 -7.89 2.32
C ARG A 130 -8.17 -7.63 2.43
N HIS A 131 -7.78 -6.36 2.50
CA HIS A 131 -6.39 -5.94 2.33
C HIS A 131 -5.66 -5.68 3.65
N SER A 132 -6.39 -5.54 4.77
CA SER A 132 -5.81 -5.28 6.09
C SER A 132 -4.76 -6.29 6.56
N PRO A 133 -4.83 -7.59 6.25
CA PRO A 133 -3.74 -8.52 6.58
C PRO A 133 -2.37 -8.07 6.07
N LEU A 134 -2.27 -7.59 4.81
CA LEU A 134 -1.01 -7.05 4.29
C LEU A 134 -0.67 -5.68 4.89
N GLY A 135 -1.68 -4.84 5.08
CA GLY A 135 -1.50 -3.53 5.72
C GLY A 135 -0.93 -3.63 7.14
N ALA A 136 -1.35 -4.65 7.89
CA ALA A 136 -0.87 -4.89 9.26
C ALA A 136 0.64 -5.21 9.28
N VAL A 137 1.10 -6.09 8.38
CA VAL A 137 2.53 -6.44 8.25
C VAL A 137 3.37 -5.20 7.96
N LEU A 138 2.96 -4.38 6.98
CA LEU A 138 3.75 -3.22 6.60
C LEU A 138 3.70 -2.10 7.65
N ASN A 139 2.56 -1.89 8.32
CA ASN A 139 2.45 -0.97 9.45
C ASN A 139 3.36 -1.39 10.62
N ASP A 140 3.46 -2.68 10.89
CA ASP A 140 4.32 -3.22 11.94
C ASP A 140 5.79 -3.03 11.61
N PHE A 141 6.18 -3.33 10.37
CA PHE A 141 7.52 -3.02 9.87
C PHE A 141 7.87 -1.53 10.01
N TYR A 142 6.98 -0.62 9.59
CA TYR A 142 7.26 0.82 9.73
C TYR A 142 7.37 1.25 11.19
N HIS A 143 6.52 0.71 12.07
CA HIS A 143 6.60 1.00 13.49
C HIS A 143 7.95 0.55 14.08
N GLU A 144 8.41 -0.66 13.77
CA GLU A 144 9.71 -1.17 14.22
C GLU A 144 10.88 -0.37 13.63
N LEU A 145 10.81 -0.06 12.33
CA LEU A 145 11.82 0.71 11.62
C LEU A 145 12.02 2.10 12.23
N GLN A 146 10.93 2.75 12.64
CA GLN A 146 10.94 4.11 13.18
C GLN A 146 11.23 4.15 14.69
N SER A 147 10.69 3.20 15.47
CA SER A 147 10.75 3.26 16.94
C SER A 147 11.87 2.41 17.55
N GLN A 148 12.38 1.40 16.83
CA GLN A 148 13.37 0.46 17.36
C GLN A 148 14.70 0.54 16.62
N SER A 149 14.71 0.36 15.29
CA SER A 149 15.95 0.28 14.52
C SER A 149 15.78 0.67 13.07
N ARG A 150 16.61 1.61 12.60
CA ARG A 150 16.72 1.93 11.16
C ARG A 150 17.32 0.79 10.33
N LYS A 151 17.73 -0.31 10.96
CA LYS A 151 18.23 -1.54 10.32
C LYS A 151 17.19 -2.65 10.29
N THR A 152 15.94 -2.41 10.71
CA THR A 152 14.86 -3.39 10.60
C THR A 152 14.74 -3.85 9.15
N PRO A 153 14.85 -5.16 8.86
CA PRO A 153 14.79 -5.67 7.50
C PRO A 153 13.36 -5.60 6.94
N TYR A 154 13.24 -5.35 5.64
CA TYR A 154 11.94 -5.42 4.95
C TYR A 154 11.33 -6.84 5.06
N PRO A 155 10.06 -6.97 5.47
CA PRO A 155 9.44 -8.25 5.84
C PRO A 155 8.92 -9.02 4.61
N LEU A 156 9.77 -9.22 3.60
CA LEU A 156 9.36 -9.85 2.33
C LEU A 156 8.72 -11.23 2.52
N GLU A 157 9.27 -12.06 3.40
CA GLU A 157 8.76 -13.42 3.59
C GLU A 157 7.38 -13.44 4.25
N GLU A 158 7.18 -12.58 5.25
CA GLU A 158 5.87 -12.42 5.89
C GLU A 158 4.84 -11.87 4.92
N ILE A 159 5.22 -10.88 4.10
CA ILE A 159 4.38 -10.35 3.02
C ILE A 159 3.94 -11.46 2.06
N ARG A 160 4.87 -12.31 1.61
CA ARG A 160 4.55 -13.44 0.72
C ARG A 160 3.63 -14.46 1.38
N GLN A 161 3.90 -14.80 2.64
CA GLN A 161 3.08 -15.73 3.40
C GLN A 161 1.64 -15.23 3.54
N VAL A 162 1.48 -13.95 3.94
CA VAL A 162 0.17 -13.32 4.12
C VAL A 162 -0.55 -13.17 2.79
N ALA A 163 0.14 -12.71 1.74
CA ALA A 163 -0.42 -12.61 0.41
C ALA A 163 -0.92 -13.96 -0.11
N GLY A 164 -0.13 -15.03 0.06
CA GLY A 164 -0.52 -16.39 -0.33
C GLY A 164 -1.73 -16.90 0.46
N ARG A 165 -1.73 -16.72 1.79
CA ARG A 165 -2.85 -17.12 2.66
C ARG A 165 -4.16 -16.43 2.29
N HIS A 166 -4.10 -15.16 1.90
CA HIS A 166 -5.27 -14.34 1.59
C HIS A 166 -5.54 -14.16 0.08
N SER A 167 -4.78 -14.83 -0.79
CA SER A 167 -4.86 -14.71 -2.25
C SER A 167 -4.80 -13.26 -2.74
N LEU A 168 -3.88 -12.47 -2.17
CA LEU A 168 -3.68 -11.06 -2.50
C LEU A 168 -2.57 -10.92 -3.54
N PRO A 169 -2.82 -10.22 -4.67
CA PRO A 169 -1.79 -10.00 -5.67
C PRO A 169 -0.72 -9.03 -5.15
N LEU A 170 0.53 -9.44 -5.26
CA LEU A 170 1.72 -8.62 -4.97
C LEU A 170 2.28 -7.93 -6.22
N GLU A 171 1.74 -8.26 -7.39
CA GLU A 171 2.04 -7.67 -8.70
C GLU A 171 0.89 -6.79 -9.20
#